data_AF-A0AAW2KQM7-F1
#
_entry.id   AF-A0AAW2KQM7-F1
#
_cell.length_a   1.000
_cell.length_b   1.000
_cell.length_c   1.000
_cell.angle_alpha   90.00
_cell.angle_beta   90.00
_cell.angle_gamma   90.00
#
_symmetry.space_group_name_H-M   'P 1'
#
loop_
_entity.id
_entity.type
_entity.pdbx_description
1 polymer ?
#
loop_
_entity_poly.entity_id
_entity_poly.type
_entity_poly.pdbx_seq_one_letter_code
_entity_poly.pdbx_strand_id
1 'polypeptide(L)'
;MKELQVSSEGLIPVDQLKEFIMGTIQNKLGGNFKSSMTYTKQYTQRIDNLKMPVGYQSPKFQQFDDNGNPKQHVIHFIETCNNAGTYGDHLVKQFVRSLKGNAFDWYTDLEASSIDSWGQLEQEFLNRFYSTKRTVSMVESTNSHQ
;
A
#
# COMPACT_ATOMS: atom_id res chain seq x y z
N MET A 1 34.75 18.95 9.31
CA MET A 1 33.76 19.76 8.57
C MET A 1 34.44 20.16 7.27
N LYS A 2 33.86 19.90 6.08
CA LYS A 2 34.48 20.37 4.83
C LYS A 2 34.33 21.90 4.80
N GLU A 3 35.40 22.65 4.56
CA GLU A 3 35.36 24.11 4.50
C GLU A 3 35.11 24.60 3.07
N LEU A 4 34.38 25.71 2.94
CA LEU A 4 34.05 26.29 1.64
C LEU A 4 35.26 27.05 1.10
N GLN A 5 35.91 26.52 0.07
CA GLN A 5 36.99 27.21 -0.63
C GLN A 5 36.41 28.35 -1.49
N VAL A 6 37.03 29.52 -1.43
CA VAL A 6 36.65 30.68 -2.25
C VAL A 6 37.66 30.81 -3.39
N SER A 7 37.21 31.16 -4.60
CA SER A 7 38.13 31.37 -5.72
C SER A 7 39.05 32.56 -5.46
N SER A 8 40.12 32.70 -6.26
CA SER A 8 41.03 33.86 -6.21
C SER A 8 40.35 35.21 -6.43
N GLU A 9 39.12 35.21 -6.95
CA GLU A 9 38.30 36.40 -7.24
C GLU A 9 37.31 36.71 -6.10
N GLY A 10 37.34 35.97 -5.00
CA GLY A 10 36.40 36.16 -3.89
C GLY A 10 34.99 35.62 -4.17
N LEU A 11 34.81 34.87 -5.27
CA LEU A 11 33.53 34.28 -5.66
C LEU A 11 33.50 32.79 -5.35
N ILE A 12 32.34 32.27 -4.96
CA ILE A 12 32.12 30.84 -4.75
C ILE A 12 31.50 30.27 -6.02
N PRO A 13 32.15 29.30 -6.70
CA PRO A 13 31.56 28.61 -7.83
C PRO A 13 30.22 27.95 -7.45
N VAL A 14 29.22 28.08 -8.32
CA VAL A 14 27.86 27.59 -8.05
C VAL A 14 27.85 26.09 -7.78
N ASP A 15 28.65 25.30 -8.48
CA ASP A 15 28.71 23.85 -8.29
C ASP A 15 29.31 23.48 -6.93
N GLN A 16 30.29 24.25 -6.47
CA GLN A 16 30.87 24.06 -5.15
C GLN A 16 29.89 24.45 -4.03
N LEU A 17 29.12 25.51 -4.24
CA LEU A 17 28.05 25.90 -3.33
C LEU A 17 26.95 24.83 -3.26
N LYS A 18 26.55 24.26 -4.41
CA LYS A 18 25.58 23.15 -4.48
C LYS A 18 26.06 21.93 -3.69
N GLU A 19 27.31 21.50 -3.90
CA GLU A 19 27.89 20.36 -3.18
C GLU A 19 27.99 20.60 -1.67
N PHE A 20 28.35 21.82 -1.26
CA PHE A 20 28.42 22.19 0.15
C PHE A 20 27.03 22.20 0.81
N ILE A 21 26.02 22.77 0.15
CA ILE A 21 24.63 22.77 0.63
C ILE A 21 24.13 21.33 0.73
N MET A 22 24.32 20.53 -0.32
CA MET A 22 23.88 19.13 -0.36
C MET A 22 24.53 18.30 0.76
N GLY A 23 25.85 18.40 0.93
CA GLY A 23 26.57 17.70 1.99
C GLY A 23 26.18 18.18 3.40
N THR A 24 25.93 19.47 3.60
CA THR A 24 25.49 20.02 4.89
C THR A 24 24.08 19.55 5.24
N ILE A 25 23.17 19.51 4.26
CA ILE A 25 21.81 18.97 4.43
C ILE A 25 21.88 17.49 4.81
N GLN A 26 22.65 16.68 4.09
CA GLN A 26 22.80 15.24 4.38
C GLN A 26 23.40 14.97 5.76
N ASN A 27 24.35 15.80 6.20
CA ASN A 27 25.04 15.65 7.48
C ASN A 27 24.15 16.12 8.65
N LYS A 28 23.40 17.22 8.49
CA LYS A 28 22.40 17.65 9.49
C LYS A 28 21.20 16.71 9.57
N LEU A 29 20.79 16.12 8.46
CA LEU A 29 19.67 15.19 8.39
C LEU A 29 20.09 13.73 8.65
N GLY A 30 21.35 13.50 9.04
CA GLY A 30 21.81 12.21 9.52
C GLY A 30 21.68 11.09 8.50
N GLY A 31 22.36 11.21 7.35
CA GLY A 31 22.85 10.04 6.59
C GLY A 31 21.83 8.95 6.28
N ASN A 32 20.57 9.35 6.09
CA ASN A 32 19.48 8.57 5.58
C ASN A 32 18.30 9.54 5.64
N PHE A 33 17.81 10.00 4.49
CA PHE A 33 16.36 10.11 4.38
C PHE A 33 15.82 8.68 4.49
N LYS A 34 15.89 8.08 5.68
CA LYS A 34 14.81 7.23 6.13
C LYS A 34 13.65 8.17 5.96
N SER A 35 12.88 7.94 4.90
CA SER A 35 11.55 8.51 4.83
C SER A 35 11.04 8.39 6.25
N SER A 36 10.62 9.53 6.80
CA SER A 36 9.70 9.49 7.93
C SER A 36 8.80 8.28 7.72
N MET A 37 8.56 7.46 8.76
CA MET A 37 7.70 6.27 8.73
C MET A 37 6.25 6.64 8.35
N THR A 38 6.08 7.30 7.22
CA THR A 38 4.84 7.64 6.58
C THR A 38 4.40 6.36 5.94
N TYR A 39 3.33 5.81 6.48
CA TYR A 39 2.53 4.81 5.80
C TYR A 39 2.43 5.16 4.31
N THR A 40 3.01 4.31 3.47
CA THR A 40 2.92 4.44 2.02
C THR A 40 1.67 3.74 1.56
N LYS A 41 0.90 4.40 0.69
CA LYS A 41 -0.28 3.78 0.09
C LYS A 41 0.19 2.75 -0.93
N GLN A 42 -0.40 1.56 -0.86
CA GLN A 42 -0.07 0.47 -1.80
C GLN A 42 -0.76 0.63 -3.15
N TYR A 43 -1.59 1.66 -3.29
CA TYR A 43 -2.20 2.06 -4.54
C TYR A 43 -1.62 3.36 -5.10
N THR A 44 -1.74 3.52 -6.41
CA THR A 44 -1.15 4.64 -7.15
C THR A 44 -1.75 5.99 -6.76
N GLN A 45 -1.04 7.07 -7.13
CA GLN A 45 -1.54 8.43 -6.97
C GLN A 45 -2.84 8.69 -7.74
N ARG A 46 -3.07 7.98 -8.86
CA ARG A 46 -4.33 8.02 -9.60
C ARG A 46 -5.51 7.63 -8.71
N ILE A 47 -5.38 6.51 -7.99
CA ILE A 47 -6.37 6.05 -7.03
C ILE A 47 -6.49 7.04 -5.86
N ASP A 48 -5.37 7.56 -5.36
CA ASP A 48 -5.41 8.49 -4.24
C ASP A 48 -6.18 9.78 -4.57
N ASN A 49 -6.05 10.27 -5.81
CA ASN A 49 -6.72 11.47 -6.30
C ASN A 49 -8.24 11.29 -6.53
N LEU A 50 -8.78 10.06 -6.45
CA LEU A 50 -10.23 9.84 -6.52
C LEU A 50 -10.93 10.49 -5.33
N LYS A 51 -11.89 11.36 -5.62
CA LYS A 51 -12.71 12.03 -4.62
C LYS A 51 -13.87 11.12 -4.21
N MET A 52 -14.09 10.96 -2.91
CA MET A 52 -15.27 10.26 -2.43
C MET A 52 -16.56 10.99 -2.84
N PRO A 53 -17.67 10.27 -3.05
CA PRO A 53 -18.96 10.88 -3.36
C PRO A 53 -19.37 11.92 -2.32
N VAL A 54 -20.11 12.93 -2.76
CA VAL A 54 -20.68 13.93 -1.85
C VAL A 54 -21.64 13.25 -0.88
N GLY A 55 -21.48 13.53 0.41
CA GLY A 55 -22.29 12.90 1.46
C GLY A 55 -21.85 11.47 1.82
N TYR A 56 -20.72 10.98 1.31
CA TYR A 56 -20.20 9.65 1.62
C TYR A 56 -20.12 9.43 3.14
N GLN A 57 -20.83 8.39 3.59
CA GLN A 57 -20.69 7.86 4.93
C GLN A 57 -19.89 6.57 4.84
N SER A 58 -18.83 6.52 5.63
CA SER A 58 -18.01 5.32 5.74
C SER A 58 -18.86 4.11 6.17
N PRO A 59 -18.92 3.04 5.37
CA PRO A 59 -19.54 1.80 5.80
C PRO A 59 -18.79 1.15 6.96
N LYS A 60 -19.50 0.30 7.70
CA LYS A 60 -18.88 -0.68 8.59
C LYS A 60 -18.66 -1.96 7.79
N PHE A 61 -17.44 -2.46 7.80
CA PHE A 61 -17.11 -3.70 7.10
C PHE A 61 -17.01 -4.85 8.08
N GLN A 62 -17.50 -6.02 7.66
CA GLN A 62 -17.03 -7.27 8.24
C GLN A 62 -15.54 -7.40 7.90
N GLN A 63 -14.72 -7.67 8.91
CA GLN A 63 -13.28 -7.81 8.69
C GLN A 63 -12.90 -9.27 8.39
N PHE A 64 -12.06 -9.45 7.38
CA PHE A 64 -11.46 -10.73 6.99
C PHE A 64 -10.07 -10.88 7.58
N ASP A 65 -9.77 -12.04 8.17
CA ASP A 65 -8.52 -12.37 8.84
C ASP A 65 -7.85 -13.64 8.31
N ASP A 66 -8.08 -13.97 7.04
CA ASP A 66 -7.74 -15.26 6.43
C ASP A 66 -8.67 -16.43 6.85
N ASN A 67 -9.62 -16.20 7.76
CA ASN A 67 -10.65 -17.19 8.05
C ASN A 67 -11.91 -16.96 7.19
N GLY A 68 -12.51 -18.04 6.69
CA GLY A 68 -13.68 -18.00 5.81
C GLY A 68 -13.35 -17.95 4.30
N ASN A 69 -14.35 -17.64 3.47
CA ASN A 69 -14.25 -17.69 2.02
C ASN A 69 -13.89 -16.30 1.43
N PRO A 70 -12.71 -16.15 0.79
CA PRO A 70 -12.28 -14.87 0.21
C PRO A 70 -13.24 -14.31 -0.84
N LYS A 71 -13.87 -15.17 -1.66
CA LYS A 71 -14.83 -14.73 -2.69
C LYS A 71 -16.10 -14.16 -2.06
N GLN A 72 -16.60 -14.78 -0.99
CA GLN A 72 -17.76 -14.26 -0.27
C GLN A 72 -17.44 -12.92 0.40
N HIS A 73 -16.23 -12.79 0.96
CA HIS A 73 -15.76 -11.50 1.51
C HIS A 73 -15.77 -10.40 0.45
N VAL A 74 -15.21 -10.66 -0.73
CA VAL A 74 -15.18 -9.72 -1.85
C VAL A 74 -16.59 -9.31 -2.28
N ILE A 75 -17.51 -10.26 -2.45
CA ILE A 75 -18.91 -9.97 -2.80
C ILE A 75 -19.55 -9.07 -1.75
N HIS A 76 -19.43 -9.41 -0.46
CA HIS A 76 -20.04 -8.62 0.61
C HIS A 76 -19.44 -7.21 0.70
N PHE A 77 -18.13 -7.08 0.51
CA PHE A 77 -17.44 -5.81 0.46
C PHE A 77 -17.93 -4.91 -0.69
N ILE A 78 -18.07 -5.48 -1.91
CA ILE A 78 -18.57 -4.76 -3.08
C ILE A 78 -20.00 -4.27 -2.83
N GLU A 79 -20.92 -5.13 -2.38
CA GLU A 79 -22.30 -4.75 -2.09
C GLU A 79 -22.38 -3.64 -1.02
N THR A 80 -21.54 -3.72 0.01
CA THR A 80 -21.46 -2.70 1.05
C THR A 80 -20.99 -1.35 0.50
N CYS A 81 -19.99 -1.35 -0.39
CA CYS A 81 -19.49 -0.13 -1.02
C CYS A 81 -20.48 0.46 -2.02
N ASN A 82 -21.17 -0.38 -2.78
CA ASN A 82 -22.22 0.01 -3.72
C ASN A 82 -23.35 0.73 -2.99
N ASN A 83 -23.78 0.22 -1.83
CA ASN A 83 -24.79 0.87 -0.99
C ASN A 83 -24.35 2.24 -0.46
N ALA A 84 -23.04 2.49 -0.36
CA ALA A 84 -22.47 3.78 0.01
C ALA A 84 -22.09 4.66 -1.20
N GLY A 85 -22.50 4.27 -2.41
CA GLY A 85 -22.31 5.04 -3.64
C GLY A 85 -20.88 5.00 -4.19
N THR A 86 -20.07 4.02 -3.81
CA THR A 86 -18.70 3.85 -4.30
C THR A 86 -18.54 2.61 -5.15
N TYR A 87 -17.88 2.75 -6.29
CA TYR A 87 -17.76 1.70 -7.31
C TYR A 87 -16.38 1.76 -7.97
N GLY A 88 -16.02 0.67 -8.65
CA GLY A 88 -14.78 0.55 -9.42
C GLY A 88 -13.57 0.87 -8.56
N ASP A 89 -12.71 1.76 -9.04
CA ASP A 89 -11.44 2.06 -8.38
C ASP A 89 -11.56 2.77 -7.01
N HIS A 90 -12.75 3.29 -6.65
CA HIS A 90 -13.00 3.79 -5.29
C HIS A 90 -12.95 2.68 -4.23
N LEU A 91 -13.15 1.43 -4.65
CA LEU A 91 -13.11 0.26 -3.78
C LEU A 91 -11.70 0.03 -3.21
N VAL A 92 -10.65 0.34 -3.99
CA VAL A 92 -9.24 0.19 -3.58
C VAL A 92 -8.94 0.98 -2.31
N LYS A 93 -9.47 2.21 -2.20
CA LYS A 93 -9.25 3.10 -1.04
C LYS A 93 -9.86 2.55 0.26
N GLN A 94 -10.85 1.67 0.14
CA GLN A 94 -11.65 1.19 1.27
C GLN A 94 -11.28 -0.23 1.68
N PHE A 95 -10.74 -1.03 0.77
CA PHE A 95 -10.54 -2.46 0.98
C PHE A 95 -9.72 -2.79 2.22
N VAL A 96 -8.65 -2.04 2.51
CA VAL A 96 -7.81 -2.22 3.71
C VAL A 96 -8.59 -2.20 5.03
N ARG A 97 -9.72 -1.48 5.05
CA ARG A 97 -10.60 -1.35 6.23
C ARG A 97 -11.46 -2.59 6.47
N SER A 98 -11.56 -3.46 5.48
CA SER A 98 -12.22 -4.76 5.54
C SER A 98 -11.27 -5.89 5.94
N LEU A 99 -10.00 -5.58 6.26
CA LEU A 99 -8.99 -6.57 6.60
C LEU A 99 -8.57 -6.42 8.08
N LYS A 100 -8.13 -7.53 8.69
CA LYS A 100 -7.46 -7.58 9.99
C LYS A 100 -6.48 -8.75 10.02
N GLY A 101 -5.58 -8.79 11.00
CA GLY A 101 -4.62 -9.89 11.17
C GLY A 101 -3.81 -10.18 9.90
N ASN A 102 -3.63 -11.46 9.57
CA ASN A 102 -2.82 -11.90 8.42
C ASN A 102 -3.22 -11.27 7.08
N ALA A 103 -4.51 -10.97 6.90
CA ALA A 103 -4.97 -10.30 5.69
C ALA A 103 -4.56 -8.83 5.62
N PHE A 104 -4.54 -8.15 6.77
CA PHE A 104 -4.05 -6.78 6.85
C PHE A 104 -2.52 -6.72 6.68
N ASP A 105 -1.78 -7.64 7.30
CA ASP A 105 -0.33 -7.74 7.16
C ASP A 105 0.08 -7.96 5.70
N TRP A 106 -0.58 -8.90 5.01
CA TRP A 106 -0.40 -9.10 3.56
C TRP A 106 -0.63 -7.82 2.76
N TYR A 107 -1.68 -7.06 3.08
CA TYR A 107 -1.96 -5.82 2.36
C TYR A 107 -0.85 -4.80 2.58
N THR A 108 -0.32 -4.69 3.81
CA THR A 108 0.79 -3.77 4.10
C THR A 108 2.11 -4.17 3.44
N ASP A 109 2.30 -5.46 3.16
CA ASP A 109 3.48 -6.01 2.49
C ASP A 109 3.46 -5.87 0.96
N LEU A 110 2.33 -5.43 0.38
CA LEU A 110 2.27 -5.11 -1.06
C LEU A 110 3.27 -4.00 -1.41
N GLU A 111 3.83 -4.08 -2.62
CA GLU A 111 4.73 -3.05 -3.11
C GLU A 111 4.02 -1.69 -3.17
N ALA A 112 4.73 -0.64 -2.76
CA ALA A 112 4.23 0.72 -2.76
C ALA A 112 3.75 1.15 -4.15
N SER A 113 2.57 1.77 -4.21
CA SER A 113 1.97 2.24 -5.47
C SER A 113 1.82 1.16 -6.55
N SER A 114 1.78 -0.13 -6.19
CA SER A 114 1.66 -1.22 -7.16
C SER A 114 0.23 -1.42 -7.66
N ILE A 115 -0.78 -1.07 -6.86
CA ILE A 115 -2.20 -1.27 -7.18
C ILE A 115 -2.79 -0.07 -7.93
N ASP A 116 -3.12 -0.23 -9.20
CA ASP A 116 -3.71 0.85 -10.02
C ASP A 116 -5.20 0.65 -10.35
N SER A 117 -5.80 -0.48 -9.97
CA SER A 117 -7.25 -0.70 -10.17
C SER A 117 -7.86 -1.67 -9.15
N TRP A 118 -9.19 -1.64 -9.03
CA TRP A 118 -9.91 -2.63 -8.23
C TRP A 118 -9.67 -4.06 -8.71
N GLY A 119 -9.74 -4.31 -10.02
CA GLY A 119 -9.56 -5.65 -10.57
C GLY A 119 -8.18 -6.25 -10.26
N GLN A 120 -7.13 -5.40 -10.24
CA GLN A 120 -5.80 -5.82 -9.83
C GLN A 120 -5.76 -6.21 -8.35
N LEU A 121 -6.31 -5.38 -7.46
CA LEU A 121 -6.33 -5.67 -6.03
C LEU A 121 -7.13 -6.94 -5.70
N GLU A 122 -8.30 -7.10 -6.33
CA GLU A 122 -9.15 -8.27 -6.20
C GLU A 122 -8.39 -9.54 -6.63
N GLN A 123 -7.68 -9.49 -7.76
CA GLN A 123 -6.89 -10.62 -8.25
C GLN A 123 -5.76 -10.97 -7.28
N GLU A 124 -4.99 -9.99 -6.81
CA GLU A 124 -3.90 -10.20 -5.84
C GLU A 124 -4.44 -10.83 -4.53
N PHE A 125 -5.56 -10.31 -4.02
CA PHE A 125 -6.21 -10.83 -2.82
C PHE A 125 -6.67 -12.28 -3.00
N LEU A 126 -7.38 -12.58 -4.09
CA LEU A 126 -7.86 -13.93 -4.37
C LEU A 126 -6.70 -14.89 -4.61
N ASN A 127 -5.64 -14.46 -5.32
CA ASN A 127 -4.45 -15.27 -5.51
C ASN A 127 -3.80 -15.66 -4.18
N ARG A 128 -3.74 -14.73 -3.22
CA ARG A 128 -3.18 -14.98 -1.89
C ARG A 128 -4.03 -15.92 -1.04
N PHE A 129 -5.33 -15.66 -0.92
CA PHE A 129 -6.18 -16.29 0.10
C PHE A 129 -7.09 -17.40 -0.43
N TYR A 130 -7.34 -17.46 -1.75
CA TYR A 130 -8.14 -18.52 -2.35
C TYR A 130 -7.29 -19.70 -2.83
N SER A 131 -6.08 -19.43 -3.35
CA SER A 131 -5.18 -20.48 -3.87
C SER A 131 -4.61 -21.37 -2.77
N THR A 132 -4.29 -20.79 -1.61
CA THR A 132 -3.74 -21.52 -0.46
C THR A 132 -4.72 -22.52 0.14
N LYS A 133 -6.03 -22.22 0.15
CA LYS A 133 -7.04 -23.15 0.67
C LYS A 133 -7.32 -24.33 -0.26
N ARG A 134 -7.19 -24.17 -1.58
CA ARG A 134 -7.36 -25.28 -2.53
C ARG A 134 -6.16 -26.23 -2.54
N THR A 135 -4.95 -25.73 -2.36
CA THR A 135 -3.78 -26.60 -2.27
C THR A 135 -3.80 -27.42 -0.98
N VAL A 136 -4.04 -26.81 0.18
CA VAL A 136 -4.08 -27.51 1.48
C VAL A 136 -5.19 -28.58 1.52
N SER A 137 -6.40 -28.28 1.02
CA SER A 137 -7.50 -29.25 0.95
C SER A 137 -7.19 -30.48 0.09
N MET A 138 -6.35 -30.36 -0.95
CA MET A 138 -5.92 -31.51 -1.75
C MET A 138 -4.86 -32.36 -1.04
N VAL A 139 -3.95 -31.77 -0.25
CA VAL A 139 -2.89 -32.53 0.44
C VAL A 139 -3.41 -33.25 1.70
N GLU A 140 -4.42 -32.71 2.37
CA GLU A 140 -5.02 -33.33 3.56
C GLU A 140 -5.88 -34.55 3.24
N SER A 141 -6.37 -34.67 1.99
CA SER A 141 -7.28 -35.76 1.58
C SER A 141 -6.56 -37.02 1.06
N THR A 142 -5.23 -37.06 1.02
CA THR A 142 -4.47 -38.24 0.54
C THR A 142 -3.84 -39.08 1.65
N ASN A 143 -4.07 -38.75 2.93
CA ASN A 143 -3.39 -39.43 4.05
C ASN A 143 -4.31 -40.19 5.01
N SER A 144 -5.53 -40.53 4.60
CA SER A 144 -6.48 -41.33 5.39
C SER A 144 -6.91 -42.61 4.67
N HIS A 145 -5.95 -43.39 4.20
CA HIS A 145 -6.13 -44.82 3.94
C HIS A 145 -4.84 -45.59 4.26
N GLN A 146 -4.71 -46.04 5.52
CA GLN A 146 -3.95 -47.22 5.87
C GLN A 146 -4.53 -47.87 7.12
#